data_AF-A0A497STF5-F1
#
_entry.id   AF-A0A497STF5-F1
#
_cell.length_a   1.000
_cell.length_b   1.000
_cell.length_c   1.000
_cell.angle_alpha   90.00
_cell.angle_beta   90.00
_cell.angle_gamma   90.00
#
_symmetry.space_group_name_H-M   'P 1'
#
loop_
_entity.id
_entity.type
_entity.pdbx_description
1 polymer ?
#
loop_
_entity_poly.entity_id
_entity_poly.type
_entity_poly.pdbx_seq_one_letter_code
_entity_poly.pdbx_strand_id
1 'polypeptide(L)' 'MKRSGLKSGNKFMKQTKIAGGIVTNNKGLIFAVNRNGYSRYLPKGHIDNGEDELTAAKKGNL' A
#
# COMPACT_ATOMS: atom_id res chain seq x y z
N MET A 1 -7.59 40.82 5.27
CA MET A 1 -7.26 39.49 5.85
C MET A 1 -5.95 38.99 5.27
N LYS A 2 -4.94 38.78 6.12
CA LYS A 2 -3.58 38.37 5.73
C LYS A 2 -3.60 36.90 5.27
N ARG A 3 -3.16 36.61 4.04
CA ARG A 3 -2.78 35.25 3.60
C ARG A 3 -1.46 34.90 4.28
N SER A 4 -1.54 34.34 5.49
CA SER A 4 -0.37 33.88 6.24
C SER A 4 0.19 32.61 5.59
N GLY A 5 1.48 32.64 5.25
CA GLY A 5 2.16 31.65 4.44
C GLY A 5 2.10 30.21 4.97
N LEU A 6 2.20 29.26 4.04
CA LEU A 6 2.60 27.89 4.35
C LEU A 6 3.95 27.95 5.06
N LYS A 7 3.94 27.72 6.37
CA LYS A 7 5.17 27.43 7.10
C LYS A 7 5.67 26.08 6.59
N SER A 8 6.80 26.09 5.88
CA SER A 8 7.59 24.89 5.58
C SER A 8 8.13 24.34 6.90
N GLY A 9 7.27 23.65 7.64
CA GLY A 9 7.72 22.77 8.70
C GLY A 9 8.40 21.58 8.04
N ASN A 10 9.59 21.21 8.50
CA ASN A 10 10.19 19.91 8.20
C ASN A 10 9.21 18.83 8.68
N LYS A 11 8.28 18.45 7.80
CA LYS A 11 7.33 17.37 8.03
C LYS A 11 8.14 16.11 7.81
N PHE A 12 8.68 15.55 8.90
CA PHE A 12 9.32 14.24 8.88
C PHE A 12 8.45 13.27 8.07
N MET A 13 8.96 12.80 6.93
CA MET A 13 8.24 11.83 6.12
C MET A 13 8.07 10.57 6.95
N LYS A 14 6.83 10.18 7.24
CA LYS A 14 6.56 8.93 7.95
C LYS A 14 6.90 7.77 7.01
N GLN A 15 7.97 7.05 7.33
CA GLN A 15 8.28 5.79 6.66
C GLN A 15 7.22 4.76 7.05
N THR A 16 6.69 4.03 6.06
CA THR A 16 5.74 2.95 6.25
C THR A 16 6.32 1.69 5.63
N LYS A 17 6.09 0.55 6.27
CA LYS A 17 6.43 -0.76 5.72
C LYS A 17 5.17 -1.40 5.15
N ILE A 18 5.33 -2.08 4.03
CA ILE A 18 4.23 -2.70 3.27
C ILE A 18 4.69 -4.10 2.88
N ALA A 19 3.80 -5.08 3.03
CA ALA A 19 3.99 -6.42 2.51
C ALA A 19 2.95 -6.70 1.43
N GLY A 20 3.31 -7.52 0.45
CA GLY A 20 2.45 -7.91 -0.66
C GLY A 20 3.00 -9.16 -1.34
N GLY A 21 2.38 -9.55 -2.45
CA GLY A 21 2.71 -10.79 -3.12
C GLY A 21 2.05 -10.90 -4.49
N ILE A 22 2.55 -11.85 -5.28
CA ILE A 22 2.03 -12.14 -6.61
C ILE A 22 1.22 -13.42 -6.49
N VAL A 23 -0.08 -13.32 -6.70
CA VAL A 23 -0.96 -14.49 -6.76
C VAL A 23 -1.12 -14.88 -8.22
N THR A 24 -0.82 -16.14 -8.53
CA THR A 24 -0.98 -16.71 -9.87
C THR A 24 -1.99 -17.85 -9.86
N ASN A 25 -2.64 -18.09 -11.01
CA ASN A 25 -3.39 -19.32 -11.24
C ASN A 25 -2.55 -20.33 -12.05
N ASN A 26 -3.06 -21.55 -12.24
CA ASN A 26 -2.40 -22.62 -13.01
C ASN A 26 -2.20 -22.28 -14.50
N LYS A 27 -2.76 -21.16 -14.99
CA LYS A 27 -2.57 -20.66 -16.36
C LYS A 27 -1.48 -19.58 -16.44
N GLY A 28 -0.79 -19.28 -15.34
CA GLY A 28 0.23 -18.24 -15.26
C GLY A 28 -0.33 -16.81 -15.27
N LEU A 29 -1.65 -16.64 -15.07
CA LEU A 29 -2.25 -15.31 -14.97
C LEU A 29 -2.05 -14.74 -13.57
N ILE A 30 -1.73 -13.46 -13.48
CA ILE A 30 -1.52 -12.74 -12.21
C ILE A 30 -2.82 -12.08 -11.78
N PHE A 31 -3.19 -12.27 -10.51
CA PHE A 31 -4.29 -11.55 -9.89
C PHE A 31 -3.94 -10.08 -9.73
N ALA A 32 -4.79 -9.21 -10.26
CA ALA A 32 -4.67 -7.77 -10.13
C ALA A 32 -5.98 -7.19 -9.61
N VAL A 33 -5.90 -6.34 -8.59
CA VAL A 33 -7.07 -5.63 -8.08
C VAL A 33 -7.29 -4.37 -8.91
N ASN A 34 -8.53 -4.14 -9.35
CA ASN A 34 -8.94 -2.90 -10.01
C ASN A 34 -9.67 -2.02 -8.99
N ARG A 35 -9.05 -0.90 -8.61
CA ARG A 35 -9.67 0.11 -7.75
C ARG A 35 -9.75 1.43 -8.55
N ASN A 36 -10.94 1.98 -8.72
CA ASN A 36 -11.21 3.21 -9.48
C ASN A 36 -10.82 3.20 -10.98
N GLY A 37 -10.88 2.05 -11.64
CA GLY A 37 -11.02 1.98 -13.10
C GLY A 37 -9.76 2.22 -13.94
N TYR A 38 -8.64 2.66 -13.36
CA TYR A 38 -7.45 3.03 -14.15
C TYR A 38 -6.13 2.42 -13.69
N SER A 39 -6.12 1.60 -12.63
CA SER A 39 -4.88 1.05 -12.11
C SER A 39 -5.06 -0.35 -11.53
N ARG A 40 -4.38 -1.30 -12.18
CA ARG A 40 -4.14 -2.65 -11.67
C ARG A 40 -3.05 -2.56 -10.61
N TYR A 41 -3.41 -2.79 -9.35
CA TYR A 41 -2.43 -2.86 -8.25
C TYR A 41 -2.20 -4.31 -7.85
N LEU A 42 -0.99 -4.59 -7.34
CA LEU A 42 -0.71 -5.85 -6.65
C LEU A 42 -1.38 -5.83 -5.27
N PRO A 43 -1.89 -6.98 -4.80
CA PRO A 43 -2.38 -7.11 -3.43
C PRO A 43 -1.25 -6.76 -2.44
N LYS A 44 -1.55 -5.83 -1.54
CA LYS A 44 -0.59 -5.31 -0.55
C LYS A 44 -1.29 -4.80 0.69
N GLY A 45 -0.70 -5.04 1.85
CA GLY A 45 -1.14 -4.51 3.14
C GLY A 45 -0.04 -3.72 3.84
N HIS A 46 -0.45 -2.77 4.66
CA HIS A 46 0.49 -2.07 5.56
C HIS A 46 0.87 -3.02 6.69
N ILE A 47 2.16 -3.04 7.03
CA ILE A 47 2.66 -3.80 8.18
C ILE A 47 2.48 -2.92 9.41
N ASP A 48 1.62 -3.36 10.32
CA ASP A 48 1.44 -2.73 11.63
C ASP A 48 2.53 -3.18 12.62
N ASN A 49 2.73 -2.43 13.70
CA ASN A 49 3.80 -2.74 14.67
C ASN A 49 3.58 -4.12 15.32
N GLY A 50 4.56 -5.01 15.17
CA GLY A 50 4.49 -6.38 15.68
C GLY A 50 3.75 -7.37 14.77
N GLU A 51 3.28 -6.93 13.60
CA GLU A 51 2.69 -7.77 12.57
C GLU A 51 3.79 -8.38 11.68
N ASP A 52 3.64 -9.64 11.30
CA ASP A 52 4.53 -10.27 10.32
C ASP A 52 4.12 -9.94 8.88
N GLU A 53 5.08 -10.08 7.96
CA GLU A 53 4.90 -9.71 6.55
C GLU A 53 3.80 -10.52 5.85
N LEU A 54 3.65 -11.81 6.17
CA LEU A 54 2.67 -12.68 5.53
C LEU A 54 1.25 -12.35 5.98
N THR A 55 1.08 -12.06 7.28
CA THR A 55 -0.18 -11.62 7.86
C THR A 55 -0.61 -10.27 7.27
N ALA A 56 0.32 -9.32 7.21
CA ALA A 56 0.06 -8.02 6.57
C ALA A 56 -0.30 -8.17 5.09
N ALA A 57 0.38 -9.05 4.35
CA ALA A 57 0.09 -9.33 2.95
C ALA A 57 -1.33 -9.88 2.74
N LYS A 58 -1.76 -10.88 3.52
CA LYS A 58 -3.12 -11.48 3.45
C LYS A 58 -4.23 -10.46 3.71
N LYS A 59 -4.06 -9.57 4.70
CA LYS A 59 -4.97 -8.45 4.96
C LYS A 59 -5.14 -7.52 3.74
N GLY A 60 -4.12 -7.44 2.89
CA GLY A 60 -4.10 -6.72 1.62
C GLY A 60 -4.82 -7.40 0.45
N ASN A 61 -5.60 -8.45 0.71
CA ASN A 61 -6.25 -9.34 -0.27
C ASN A 61 -5.26 -10.23 -1.05
N LEU A 62 -4.24 -10.76 -0.36
CA LEU A 62 -3.54 -11.97 -0.83
C LEU A 62 -4.26 -13.23 -0.39
#